data_AF-A0A925HGD1-F1
#
_entry.id   AF-A0A925HGD1-F1
#
_cell.length_a   1.000
_cell.length_b   1.000
_cell.length_c   1.000
_cell.angle_alpha   90.00
_cell.angle_beta   90.00
_cell.angle_gamma   90.00
#
_symmetry.space_group_name_H-M   'P 1'
#
loop_
_entity.id
_entity.type
_entity.pdbx_description
1 polymer ?
#
loop_
_entity_poly.entity_id
_entity_poly.type
_entity_poly.pdbx_seq_one_letter_code
_entity_poly.pdbx_strand_id
1 'polypeptide(L)' 'MPDAQAEVQQVAQAADDEVPPDIIAVQIRKQGYACTNPQSAKRDPQASKPDEPVWILKCDNATYRVRLVGDMADRVEKM' A
#
# COMPACT_ATOMS: atom_id res chain seq x y z
N MET A 1 -6.57 40.04 -1.42
CA MET A 1 -5.71 39.59 -0.30
C MET A 1 -6.56 39.68 0.96
N PRO A 2 -6.64 38.71 1.88
CA PRO A 2 -6.18 37.31 1.93
C PRO A 2 -7.38 36.34 1.72
N ASP A 3 -7.24 35.12 1.20
CA ASP A 3 -6.91 33.94 2.01
C ASP A 3 -6.17 32.93 1.13
N ALA A 4 -4.88 32.80 1.41
CA ALA A 4 -3.99 31.81 0.86
C ALA A 4 -3.96 30.65 1.85
N GLN A 5 -4.75 29.60 1.61
CA GLN A 5 -4.60 28.24 2.14
C GLN A 5 -5.82 27.40 1.74
N ALA A 6 -5.63 26.35 0.90
CA ALA A 6 -6.38 25.07 0.93
C ALA A 6 -6.54 24.36 -0.44
N GLU A 7 -5.65 24.54 -1.41
CA GLU A 7 -5.61 23.65 -2.59
C GLU A 7 -4.22 23.02 -2.71
N VAL A 8 -3.83 22.23 -1.70
CA VAL A 8 -2.70 21.28 -1.79
C VAL A 8 -3.18 19.83 -1.76
N GLN A 9 -4.47 19.58 -2.01
CA GLN A 9 -5.05 18.22 -1.92
C GLN A 9 -5.58 17.74 -3.27
N GLN A 10 -4.80 17.85 -4.34
CA GLN A 10 -5.18 17.18 -5.60
C GLN A 10 -3.97 16.92 -6.52
N VAL A 11 -2.99 16.17 -5.99
CA VAL A 11 -2.00 15.47 -6.82
C VAL A 11 -2.01 13.98 -6.48
N ALA A 12 -3.18 13.36 -6.45
CA ALA A 12 -3.31 11.90 -6.32
C ALA A 12 -4.68 11.39 -6.80
N GLN A 13 -5.24 11.94 -7.86
CA GLN A 13 -6.35 11.30 -8.58
C GLN A 13 -5.85 10.76 -9.91
N ALA A 14 -4.95 9.78 -9.78
CA ALA A 14 -4.65 8.78 -10.78
C ALA A 14 -4.24 7.54 -9.99
N ALA A 15 -5.22 6.82 -9.47
CA ALA A 15 -5.02 5.51 -8.87
C ALA A 15 -6.06 4.57 -9.46
N ASP A 16 -5.88 4.29 -10.75
CA ASP A 16 -6.33 3.05 -11.38
C ASP A 16 -5.78 1.87 -10.57
N ASP A 17 -6.48 1.45 -9.51
CA ASP A 17 -6.37 0.14 -8.83
C ASP A 17 -4.95 -0.34 -8.40
N GLU A 18 -3.90 0.45 -8.57
CA GLU A 18 -2.48 0.15 -8.34
C GLU A 18 -1.95 1.02 -7.19
N VAL A 19 -2.07 0.49 -5.97
CA VAL A 19 -1.40 1.07 -4.81
C VAL A 19 0.11 0.90 -5.01
N PRO A 20 0.91 1.99 -4.94
CA PRO A 20 2.35 1.88 -5.17
C PRO A 20 3.01 0.96 -4.13
N PRO A 21 3.99 0.12 -4.53
CA PRO A 21 4.72 -0.75 -3.62
C PRO A 21 5.36 -0.01 -2.44
N ASP A 22 5.83 1.22 -2.68
CA ASP A 22 6.40 2.07 -1.63
C ASP A 22 5.39 2.46 -0.55
N ILE A 23 4.13 2.72 -0.93
CA ILE A 23 3.06 3.04 0.03
C ILE A 23 2.80 1.85 0.94
N ILE A 24 2.66 0.66 0.34
CA ILE A 24 2.45 -0.60 1.08
C ILE A 24 3.66 -0.87 1.97
N ALA A 25 4.89 -0.72 1.44
CA ALA A 25 6.13 -0.92 2.20
C ALA A 25 6.22 0.02 3.42
N VAL A 26 5.91 1.31 3.26
CA VAL A 26 5.86 2.27 4.37
C VAL A 26 4.83 1.84 5.42
N GLN A 27 3.67 1.38 4.99
CA GLN A 27 2.59 0.99 5.89
C GLN A 27 2.95 -0.25 6.71
N ILE A 28 3.52 -1.27 6.10
CA ILE A 28 3.96 -2.46 6.84
C ILE A 28 5.18 -2.17 7.73
N ARG A 29 6.08 -1.25 7.33
CA ARG A 29 7.17 -0.77 8.19
C ARG A 29 6.65 -0.08 9.44
N LYS A 30 5.60 0.74 9.33
CA LYS A 30 4.92 1.35 10.49
C LYS A 30 4.32 0.31 11.45
N GLN A 31 3.95 -0.85 10.93
CA GLN A 31 3.47 -1.99 11.72
C GLN A 31 4.58 -2.87 12.28
N GLY A 32 5.85 -2.58 11.99
CA GLY A 32 7.01 -3.33 12.48
C GLY A 32 7.58 -4.37 11.52
N TYR A 33 7.08 -4.45 10.27
CA TYR A 33 7.63 -5.35 9.26
C TYR A 33 8.83 -4.72 8.56
N ALA A 34 9.98 -5.38 8.67
CA ALA A 34 11.20 -4.96 8.00
C ALA A 34 11.17 -5.30 6.49
N CYS A 35 10.33 -4.62 5.70
CA CYS A 35 10.45 -4.69 4.24
C CYS A 35 11.45 -3.65 3.77
N THR A 36 12.65 -4.05 3.39
CA THR A 36 13.66 -3.14 2.84
C THR A 36 13.72 -3.35 1.33
N ASN A 37 13.72 -2.24 0.58
CA ASN A 37 13.75 -2.24 -0.88
C ASN A 37 12.60 -3.05 -1.52
N PRO A 38 11.37 -2.48 -1.57
CA PRO A 38 10.26 -3.15 -2.24
C PRO A 38 10.57 -3.31 -3.73
N GLN A 39 10.70 -4.55 -4.19
CA GLN A 39 10.98 -4.87 -5.59
C GLN A 39 9.73 -4.74 -6.46
N SER A 40 8.57 -5.16 -5.94
CA SER A 40 7.29 -5.10 -6.64
C SER A 40 6.13 -5.27 -5.67
N ALA A 41 5.01 -4.60 -5.93
CA ALA A 41 3.72 -4.92 -5.31
C ALA A 41 2.76 -5.34 -6.42
N LYS A 42 2.13 -6.49 -6.24
CA LYS A 42 1.10 -6.97 -7.17
C LYS A 42 -0.15 -7.32 -6.40
N ARG A 43 -1.30 -6.82 -6.84
CA ARG A 43 -2.57 -7.27 -6.31
C ARG A 43 -2.75 -8.74 -6.62
N ASP A 44 -3.12 -9.52 -5.62
CA ASP A 44 -3.50 -10.92 -5.76
C ASP A 44 -5.03 -10.96 -5.96
N PRO A 45 -5.55 -11.09 -7.19
CA PRO A 45 -6.99 -11.09 -7.44
C PRO A 45 -7.68 -12.34 -6.89
N GLN A 46 -6.92 -13.39 -6.57
CA GLN A 46 -7.45 -14.65 -6.07
C GLN A 46 -7.77 -14.57 -4.57
N ALA A 47 -6.98 -13.79 -3.83
CA ALA A 47 -7.19 -13.48 -2.42
C ALA A 47 -7.89 -12.13 -2.19
N SER A 48 -7.87 -11.23 -3.19
CA SER A 48 -8.54 -9.93 -3.13
C SER A 48 -10.06 -10.06 -3.21
N LYS A 49 -10.73 -9.32 -2.35
CA LYS A 49 -12.19 -9.12 -2.39
C LYS A 49 -12.51 -7.65 -2.70
N PRO A 50 -13.77 -7.32 -3.06
CA PRO A 50 -14.21 -5.93 -3.21
C PRO A 50 -13.85 -5.05 -2.01
N ASP A 51 -13.98 -5.56 -0.79
CA ASP A 51 -13.69 -4.80 0.45
C ASP A 51 -12.33 -5.13 1.08
N GLU A 52 -11.65 -6.19 0.61
CA GLU A 52 -10.37 -6.66 1.16
C GLU A 52 -9.35 -6.88 0.03
N PRO A 53 -8.83 -5.84 -0.64
CA PRO A 53 -7.76 -6.00 -1.62
C PRO A 53 -6.47 -6.56 -0.97
N VAL A 54 -5.98 -7.67 -1.51
CA VAL A 54 -4.74 -8.32 -1.07
C VAL A 54 -3.63 -8.02 -2.07
N TRP A 55 -2.50 -7.59 -1.54
CA TRP A 55 -1.30 -7.21 -2.26
C TRP A 55 -0.14 -8.10 -1.87
N ILE A 56 0.58 -8.64 -2.84
CA ILE A 56 1.84 -9.34 -2.63
C ILE A 56 2.97 -8.35 -2.89
N LEU A 57 3.60 -7.93 -1.81
CA LEU A 57 4.78 -7.08 -1.81
C LEU A 57 6.03 -7.96 -1.74
N LYS A 58 6.82 -7.96 -2.80
CA LYS A 58 8.12 -8.60 -2.82
C LYS A 58 9.17 -7.60 -2.39
N CYS A 59 9.89 -7.87 -1.31
CA CYS A 59 11.02 -7.07 -0.85
C CYS A 59 12.30 -7.89 -0.98
N ASP A 60 13.45 -7.22 -0.96
CA ASP A 60 14.76 -7.89 -1.09
C ASP A 60 14.99 -8.93 0.03
N ASN A 61 14.49 -8.62 1.23
CA ASN A 61 14.67 -9.45 2.41
C ASN A 61 13.61 -10.56 2.56
N ALA A 62 12.39 -10.36 2.05
CA ALA A 62 11.26 -11.28 2.19
C ALA A 62 10.09 -10.87 1.30
N THR A 63 9.17 -11.81 1.07
CA THR A 63 7.89 -11.52 0.43
C THR A 63 6.81 -11.36 1.50
N TYR A 64 5.99 -10.34 1.38
CA TYR A 64 4.91 -10.02 2.28
C TYR A 64 3.59 -10.05 1.53
N ARG A 65 2.59 -10.69 2.11
CA ARG A 65 1.20 -10.60 1.67
C ARG A 65 0.49 -9.61 2.58
N VAL A 66 0.05 -8.49 2.01
CA VAL A 66 -0.57 -7.38 2.70
C VAL A 66 -2.03 -7.31 2.29
N ARG A 67 -2.93 -7.47 3.24
CA ARG A 67 -4.35 -7.21 3.08
C ARG A 67 -4.61 -5.76 3.44
N LEU A 68 -5.11 -4.99 2.49
CA LEU A 68 -5.63 -3.65 2.70
C LEU A 68 -7.14 -3.77 2.90
N VAL A 69 -7.67 -3.09 3.92
CA VAL A 69 -9.11 -2.95 4.17
C VAL A 69 -9.36 -1.45 4.33
N GLY A 70 -10.04 -0.84 3.36
CA GLY A 70 -10.09 0.62 3.22
C GLY A 70 -8.69 1.22 2.99
N ASP A 71 -8.39 2.36 3.61
CA ASP A 71 -7.09 3.04 3.52
C ASP A 71 -5.98 2.41 4.40
N MET A 72 -6.30 1.36 5.14
CA MET A 72 -5.41 0.78 6.14
C MET A 72 -4.98 -0.66 5.82
N ALA A 73 -3.70 -0.97 6.02
CA ALA A 73 -3.18 -2.34 5.96
C ALA A 73 -3.63 -3.11 7.20
N ASP A 74 -4.65 -3.94 7.03
CA ASP A 74 -5.29 -4.75 8.06
C ASP A 74 -4.41 -5.92 8.52
N ARG A 75 -3.84 -6.66 7.56
CA ARG A 75 -3.08 -7.88 7.89
C ARG A 75 -1.89 -8.07 6.98
N VAL A 76 -0.72 -8.27 7.58
CA VAL A 76 0.53 -8.53 6.86
C VAL A 76 1.05 -9.90 7.24
N GLU A 77 1.19 -10.77 6.27
CA GLU A 77 1.76 -12.11 6.43
C GLU A 77 3.12 -12.15 5.73
N LYS A 78 4.15 -12.57 6.46
CA LYS A 78 5.47 -12.83 5.88
C LYS A 78 5.48 -14.25 5.31
N MET A 79 5.89 -14.38 4.04
CA MET A 79 6.15 -15.66 3.37
C MET A 79 7.62 -16.05 3.48
#